data_AF-A0AAV5TYP3-F1
#
_entry.id   AF-A0AAV5TYP3-F1
#
_cell.length_a   1.000
_cell.length_b   1.000
_cell.length_c   1.000
_cell.angle_alpha   90.00
_cell.angle_beta   90.00
_cell.angle_gamma   90.00
#
_symmetry.space_group_name_H-M   'P 1'
#
loop_
_entity.id
_entity.type
_entity.pdbx_description
1 polymer ?
#
loop_
_entity_poly.entity_id
_entity_poly.type
_entity_poly.pdbx_seq_one_letter_code
_entity_poly.pdbx_strand_id
1 'polypeptide(L)'
;TSIMDLPNELIVEIYKYIGYPSRLKMRLNRRLNQLQLSVRDHLRELELSLCYSAIGRKRGDIDDYEGGSVLRTRMEKSVSSGAETEAKNTDVGPLQIWISSELNELHNRIIDQIVCVHANKLTFYDFSNTNFDTKETVEMARNIAHRMSRLRSMLLTIFP
;
A
#
# COMPACT_ATOMS: atom_id res chain seq x y z
N THR A 1 -20.62 1.67 28.21
CA THR A 1 -21.07 1.43 26.83
C THR A 1 -19.86 1.09 25.99
N SER A 2 -19.91 -0.05 25.31
CA SER A 2 -18.86 -0.49 24.39
C SER A 2 -19.05 0.18 23.03
N ILE A 3 -17.96 0.37 22.27
CA ILE A 3 -18.05 0.82 20.85
C ILE A 3 -18.93 -0.13 20.02
N MET A 4 -19.01 -1.40 20.44
CA MET A 4 -19.84 -2.43 19.78
C MET A 4 -21.34 -2.23 20.04
N ASP A 5 -21.73 -1.43 21.02
CA ASP A 5 -23.13 -1.13 21.30
C ASP A 5 -23.67 0.00 20.41
N LEU A 6 -22.78 0.67 19.66
CA LEU A 6 -23.17 1.78 18.79
C LEU A 6 -23.83 1.28 17.49
N PRO A 7 -24.77 2.05 16.93
CA PRO A 7 -25.23 1.89 15.55
C PRO A 7 -24.07 1.92 14.54
N ASN A 8 -24.25 1.20 13.44
CA ASN A 8 -23.21 1.06 12.41
C ASN A 8 -22.79 2.41 11.81
N GLU A 9 -23.73 3.34 11.67
CA GLU A 9 -23.55 4.67 11.11
C GLU A 9 -22.58 5.49 11.98
N LEU A 10 -22.74 5.42 13.31
CA LEU A 10 -21.85 6.10 14.26
C LEU A 10 -20.47 5.46 14.29
N ILE A 11 -20.37 4.14 14.19
CA ILE A 11 -19.06 3.45 14.11
C ILE A 11 -18.32 3.90 12.85
N VAL A 12 -19.00 3.97 11.71
CA VAL A 12 -18.44 4.45 10.44
C VAL A 12 -17.99 5.91 10.54
N GLU A 13 -18.76 6.75 11.22
CA GLU A 13 -18.39 8.14 11.43
C GLU A 13 -17.15 8.29 12.32
N ILE A 14 -17.09 7.55 13.43
CA ILE A 14 -15.90 7.47 14.29
C ILE A 14 -14.68 6.99 13.49
N TYR A 15 -14.87 6.00 12.62
CA TYR A 15 -13.81 5.40 11.82
C TYR A 15 -13.05 6.43 10.97
N LYS A 16 -13.73 7.45 10.45
CA LYS A 16 -13.12 8.52 9.64
C LYS A 16 -12.10 9.36 10.41
N TYR A 17 -12.22 9.42 11.73
CA TYR A 17 -11.31 10.17 12.60
C TYR A 17 -10.16 9.33 13.16
N ILE A 18 -10.17 8.02 12.93
CA ILE A 18 -9.12 7.12 13.41
C ILE A 18 -7.98 7.06 12.39
N GLY A 19 -6.74 7.22 12.86
CA GLY A 19 -5.56 7.07 12.02
C GLY A 19 -5.46 5.68 11.37
N TYR A 20 -4.92 5.62 10.15
CA TYR A 20 -4.84 4.39 9.36
C TYR A 20 -4.22 3.18 10.09
N PRO A 21 -3.14 3.30 10.90
CA PRO A 21 -2.61 2.15 11.64
C PRO A 21 -3.59 1.55 12.66
N SER A 22 -4.36 2.40 13.34
CA SER A 22 -5.38 1.98 14.31
C SER A 22 -6.58 1.35 13.63
N ARG A 23 -6.95 1.89 12.47
CA ARG A 23 -7.98 1.34 11.58
C ARG A 23 -7.69 -0.09 11.14
N LEU A 24 -6.45 -0.39 10.75
CA LEU A 24 -6.03 -1.76 10.42
C LEU A 24 -6.17 -2.73 11.60
N LYS A 25 -5.92 -2.28 12.84
CA LYS A 25 -6.07 -3.11 14.05
C LYS A 25 -7.53 -3.44 14.36
N MET A 26 -8.48 -2.56 14.03
CA MET A 26 -9.91 -2.77 14.26
C MET A 26 -10.48 -3.94 13.43
N ARG A 27 -9.77 -4.39 12.39
CA ARG A 27 -10.17 -5.50 11.50
C ARG A 27 -10.22 -6.86 12.14
N LEU A 28 -9.62 -7.03 13.32
CA LEU A 28 -9.71 -8.27 14.08
C LEU A 28 -11.15 -8.60 14.48
N ASN A 29 -12.05 -7.60 14.48
CA ASN A 29 -13.47 -7.80 14.68
C ASN A 29 -14.23 -7.94 13.34
N ARG A 30 -14.98 -9.03 13.17
CA ARG A 30 -15.75 -9.32 11.93
C ARG A 30 -16.72 -8.21 11.54
N ARG A 31 -17.43 -7.62 12.52
CA ARG A 31 -18.40 -6.54 12.27
C ARG A 31 -17.67 -5.26 11.84
N LEU A 32 -16.61 -4.88 12.53
CA LEU A 32 -15.81 -3.71 12.16
C LEU A 32 -15.16 -3.87 10.79
N ASN A 33 -14.67 -5.08 10.46
CA ASN A 33 -14.13 -5.37 9.14
C ASN A 33 -15.19 -5.18 8.05
N GLN A 34 -16.43 -5.65 8.24
CA GLN A 34 -17.51 -5.42 7.28
C GLN A 34 -17.86 -3.94 7.11
N LEU A 35 -17.89 -3.17 8.20
CA LEU A 35 -18.17 -1.73 8.16
C LEU A 35 -17.05 -0.93 7.51
N GLN A 36 -15.79 -1.32 7.69
CA GLN A 36 -14.67 -0.70 6.98
C GLN A 36 -14.81 -0.86 5.47
N LEU A 37 -15.30 -2.01 4.99
CA LEU A 37 -15.46 -2.26 3.56
C LEU A 37 -16.52 -1.38 2.88
N SER A 38 -17.44 -0.76 3.65
CA SER A 38 -18.41 0.18 3.09
C SER A 38 -17.90 1.62 3.06
N VAL A 39 -16.73 1.90 3.62
CA VAL A 39 -16.11 3.22 3.63
C VAL A 39 -15.01 3.24 2.57
N ARG A 40 -15.12 4.18 1.61
CA ARG A 40 -13.99 4.48 0.73
C ARG A 40 -12.98 5.32 1.49
N ASP A 41 -11.75 4.84 1.50
CA ASP A 41 -10.65 5.57 2.09
C ASP A 41 -9.91 6.39 1.04
N HIS A 42 -9.42 7.55 1.46
CA HIS A 42 -8.60 8.42 0.64
C HIS A 42 -7.24 8.61 1.32
N LEU A 43 -6.20 7.98 0.80
CA LEU A 43 -4.83 8.26 1.20
C LEU A 43 -4.28 9.36 0.29
N ARG A 44 -3.87 10.48 0.89
CA ARG A 44 -3.32 11.62 0.14
C ARG A 44 -2.09 11.22 -0.66
N GLU A 45 -1.23 10.39 -0.08
CA GLU A 45 0.00 9.89 -0.66
C GLU A 45 0.35 8.56 0.03
N LEU A 46 0.98 7.66 -0.72
CA LEU A 46 1.51 6.40 -0.18
C LEU A 46 2.94 6.22 -0.68
N GLU A 47 3.87 6.10 0.25
CA GLU A 47 5.27 5.83 -0.05
C GLU A 47 5.63 4.42 0.43
N LEU A 48 6.20 3.62 -0.46
CA LEU A 48 6.57 2.23 -0.20
C LEU A 48 8.05 2.04 -0.49
N SER A 49 8.81 1.70 0.55
CA SER A 49 10.23 1.42 0.46
C SER A 49 10.47 -0.09 0.47
N LEU A 50 10.75 -0.67 -0.70
CA LEU A 50 11.14 -2.06 -0.90
C LEU A 50 12.67 -2.15 -0.94
N CYS A 51 13.30 -2.16 0.23
CA CYS A 51 14.75 -2.36 0.35
C CYS A 51 15.07 -3.79 0.75
N TYR A 52 15.90 -4.46 -0.05
CA TYR A 52 16.67 -5.61 0.41
C TYR A 52 17.86 -5.11 1.24
N SER A 53 17.61 -4.70 2.48
CA SER A 53 18.70 -4.66 3.45
C SER A 53 18.72 -6.02 4.14
N ALA A 54 19.68 -6.87 3.77
CA ALA A 54 20.09 -7.95 4.64
C ALA A 54 20.25 -7.37 6.05
N ILE A 55 19.42 -7.90 6.95
CA ILE A 55 19.38 -7.61 8.38
C ILE A 55 20.82 -7.55 8.89
N GLY A 56 21.37 -6.35 9.12
CA GLY A 56 22.78 -6.26 9.52
C GLY A 56 23.39 -4.86 9.63
N ARG A 57 22.99 -3.89 8.81
CA ARG A 57 23.45 -2.51 9.03
C ARG A 57 22.41 -1.76 9.87
N LYS A 58 22.76 -1.52 11.14
CA LYS A 58 22.10 -0.50 11.96
C LYS A 58 22.14 0.80 11.17
N ARG A 59 21.04 1.13 10.53
CA ARG A 59 20.81 2.41 9.86
C ARG A 59 20.52 3.41 10.97
N GLY A 60 21.59 3.89 11.62
CA GLY A 60 21.58 5.27 12.09
C GLY A 60 21.51 6.15 10.85
N ASP A 61 20.81 7.27 10.94
CA ASP A 61 20.77 8.31 9.90
C ASP A 61 19.84 8.03 8.71
N ILE A 62 18.62 7.54 8.98
CA ILE A 62 17.46 8.12 8.29
C ILE A 62 16.84 9.06 9.32
N ASP A 63 17.07 10.35 9.13
CA ASP A 63 16.42 11.40 9.91
C ASP A 63 14.90 11.19 9.92
N ASP A 64 14.33 11.28 11.10
CA ASP A 64 12.89 11.25 11.35
C ASP A 64 12.22 12.37 10.52
N TYR A 65 11.70 12.02 9.36
CA TYR A 65 10.85 12.89 8.56
C TYR A 65 9.51 13.04 9.28
N GLU A 66 9.42 14.02 10.20
CA GLU A 66 8.23 14.30 11.03
C GLU A 66 7.00 14.83 10.26
N GLY A 67 7.07 14.97 8.93
CA GLY A 67 6.06 15.69 8.14
C GLY A 67 5.09 14.86 7.29
N GLY A 68 5.31 13.55 7.14
CA GLY A 68 4.47 12.69 6.30
C GLY A 68 3.95 11.51 7.10
N SER A 69 2.70 11.12 6.92
CA SER A 69 2.22 9.82 7.39
C SER A 69 2.90 8.72 6.56
N VAL A 70 4.19 8.47 6.81
CA VAL A 70 4.94 7.39 6.18
C VAL A 70 4.34 6.10 6.74
N LEU A 71 3.48 5.48 5.94
CA LEU A 71 3.01 4.13 6.19
C LEU A 71 4.18 3.17 5.98
N ARG A 72 5.07 3.10 6.97
CA ARG A 72 6.08 2.05 7.13
C ARG A 72 5.36 0.78 7.56
N THR A 73 4.48 0.30 6.69
CA THR A 73 3.70 -0.90 6.91
C THR A 73 4.67 -2.04 6.67
N ARG A 74 5.25 -2.53 7.76
CA ARG A 74 6.01 -3.78 7.80
C ARG A 74 5.02 -4.90 7.48
N MET A 75 4.75 -5.12 6.19
CA MET A 75 3.87 -6.18 5.67
C MET A 75 4.58 -7.53 5.82
N GLU A 76 4.95 -7.91 7.04
CA GLU A 76 5.52 -9.20 7.35
C GLU A 76 4.37 -10.21 7.54
N LYS A 77 4.00 -10.85 6.43
CA LYS A 77 3.34 -12.18 6.34
C LYS A 77 1.84 -12.34 6.63
N SER A 78 1.12 -11.41 7.27
CA SER A 78 -0.31 -11.61 7.65
C SER A 78 -1.35 -10.94 6.72
N VAL A 79 -0.92 -10.48 5.56
CA VAL A 79 -1.63 -9.42 4.80
C VAL A 79 -2.47 -9.93 3.60
N SER A 80 -2.43 -11.23 3.29
CA SER A 80 -2.80 -11.71 1.95
C SER A 80 -4.27 -11.53 1.52
N SER A 81 -5.26 -11.63 2.41
CA SER A 81 -6.67 -11.42 2.02
C SER A 81 -7.21 -10.03 2.42
N GLY A 82 -6.69 -9.47 3.52
CA GLY A 82 -7.13 -8.17 4.02
C GLY A 82 -6.66 -6.99 3.18
N ALA A 83 -5.40 -6.99 2.73
CA ALA A 83 -4.85 -5.86 1.98
C ALA A 83 -5.42 -5.75 0.58
N GLU A 84 -5.74 -6.84 -0.10
CA GLU A 84 -6.33 -6.75 -1.43
C GLU A 84 -7.69 -6.03 -1.36
N THR A 85 -8.50 -6.39 -0.36
CA THR A 85 -9.80 -5.74 -0.16
C THR A 85 -9.64 -4.26 0.25
N GLU A 86 -8.61 -3.95 1.04
CA GLU A 86 -8.28 -2.57 1.41
C GLU A 86 -7.85 -1.75 0.20
N ALA A 87 -6.94 -2.30 -0.60
CA ALA A 87 -6.41 -1.70 -1.81
C ALA A 87 -7.53 -1.35 -2.79
N LYS A 88 -8.53 -2.23 -2.91
CA LYS A 88 -9.72 -2.00 -3.76
C LYS A 88 -10.63 -0.88 -3.25
N ASN A 89 -10.67 -0.65 -1.94
CA ASN A 89 -11.54 0.35 -1.31
C ASN A 89 -10.80 1.63 -0.92
N THR A 90 -9.52 1.74 -1.26
CA THR A 90 -8.68 2.89 -0.95
C THR A 90 -8.25 3.57 -2.23
N ASP A 91 -8.72 4.80 -2.42
CA ASP A 91 -8.16 5.72 -3.40
C ASP A 91 -6.87 6.30 -2.85
N VAL A 92 -5.79 6.11 -3.59
CA VAL A 92 -4.49 6.63 -3.25
C VAL A 92 -4.17 7.77 -4.20
N GLY A 93 -3.65 8.87 -3.65
CA GLY A 93 -3.04 9.92 -4.43
C GLY A 93 -1.74 9.43 -5.08
N PRO A 94 -0.67 10.23 -5.07
CA PRO A 94 0.61 9.77 -5.56
C PRO A 94 1.09 8.55 -4.76
N LEU A 95 1.38 7.47 -5.50
CA LEU A 95 2.01 6.27 -4.98
C LEU A 95 3.47 6.27 -5.44
N GLN A 96 4.38 6.39 -4.48
CA GLN A 96 5.82 6.37 -4.68
C GLN A 96 6.38 5.03 -4.21
N ILE A 97 7.05 4.30 -5.09
CA ILE A 97 7.66 3.01 -4.76
C ILE A 97 9.17 3.11 -4.95
N TRP A 98 9.90 3.05 -3.85
CA TRP A 98 11.35 3.01 -3.84
C TRP A 98 11.82 1.57 -3.79
N ILE A 99 12.59 1.15 -4.78
CA ILE A 99 12.97 -0.24 -5.04
C ILE A 99 14.48 -0.35 -4.98
N SER A 100 15.03 -1.34 -4.26
CA SER A 100 16.44 -1.70 -4.41
C SER A 100 16.64 -2.61 -5.62
N SER A 101 17.80 -2.53 -6.26
CA SER A 101 18.20 -3.35 -7.42
C SER A 101 17.94 -4.86 -7.25
N GLU A 102 17.97 -5.36 -6.01
CA GLU A 102 17.69 -6.76 -5.69
C GLU A 102 16.28 -6.92 -5.12
N LEU A 103 15.33 -7.40 -5.94
CA LEU A 103 14.01 -7.84 -5.48
C LEU A 103 13.95 -9.36 -5.33
N ASN A 104 13.35 -9.82 -4.23
CA ASN A 104 13.05 -11.23 -4.00
C ASN A 104 11.56 -11.52 -4.29
N GLU A 105 11.17 -12.79 -4.21
CA GLU A 105 9.78 -13.21 -4.41
C GLU A 105 8.78 -12.55 -3.45
N LEU A 106 9.20 -12.19 -2.23
CA LEU A 106 8.35 -11.47 -1.30
C LEU A 106 8.05 -10.06 -1.79
N HIS A 107 9.05 -9.33 -2.29
CA HIS A 107 8.87 -8.02 -2.89
C HIS A 107 7.96 -8.07 -4.12
N ASN A 108 8.12 -9.08 -4.97
CA ASN A 108 7.23 -9.28 -6.13
C ASN A 108 5.77 -9.49 -5.70
N ARG A 109 5.52 -10.29 -4.65
CA ARG A 109 4.18 -10.47 -4.09
C ARG A 109 3.59 -9.18 -3.51
N ILE A 110 4.41 -8.38 -2.84
CA ILE A 110 3.99 -7.09 -2.31
C ILE A 110 3.61 -6.15 -3.46
N ILE A 111 4.44 -6.05 -4.51
CA ILE A 111 4.15 -5.26 -5.72
C ILE A 111 2.82 -5.71 -6.32
N ASP A 112 2.62 -7.02 -6.50
CA ASP A 112 1.39 -7.57 -7.07
C ASP A 112 0.15 -7.23 -6.23
N GLN A 113 0.27 -7.14 -4.90
CA GLN A 113 -0.81 -6.70 -4.01
C GLN A 113 -1.06 -5.19 -4.12
N ILE A 114 0.00 -4.38 -4.21
CA ILE A 114 -0.08 -2.92 -4.34
C ILE A 114 -0.64 -2.51 -5.70
N VAL A 115 -0.39 -3.30 -6.75
CA VAL A 115 -0.94 -3.09 -8.09
C VAL A 115 -2.48 -3.04 -8.08
N CYS A 116 -3.12 -3.69 -7.11
CA CYS A 116 -4.57 -3.63 -6.92
C CYS A 116 -5.08 -2.30 -6.33
N VAL A 117 -4.18 -1.41 -5.88
CA VAL A 117 -4.51 -0.11 -5.31
C VAL A 117 -4.84 0.87 -6.43
N HIS A 118 -5.96 1.60 -6.29
CA HIS A 118 -6.31 2.67 -7.21
C HIS A 118 -5.49 3.93 -6.91
N ALA A 119 -4.31 4.04 -7.53
CA ALA A 119 -3.44 5.21 -7.43
C ALA A 119 -3.65 6.19 -8.61
N ASN A 120 -3.74 7.50 -8.32
CA ASN A 120 -3.88 8.52 -9.35
C ASN A 120 -2.57 8.77 -10.14
N LYS A 121 -1.42 8.54 -9.50
CA LYS A 121 -0.08 8.66 -10.08
C LYS A 121 0.80 7.61 -9.44
N LEU A 122 1.52 6.84 -10.26
CA LEU A 122 2.46 5.82 -9.81
C LEU A 122 3.87 6.23 -10.23
N THR A 123 4.78 6.33 -9.27
CA THR A 123 6.19 6.72 -9.50
C THR A 123 7.11 5.68 -8.89
N PHE A 124 8.13 5.27 -9.63
CA PHE A 124 9.15 4.33 -9.17
C PHE A 124 10.47 5.06 -8.99
N TYR A 125 11.15 4.77 -7.89
CA TYR A 125 12.48 5.28 -7.57
C TYR A 125 13.41 4.08 -7.32
N ASP A 126 14.68 4.22 -7.72
CA ASP A 126 15.70 3.20 -7.49
C ASP A 126 16.66 3.69 -6.39
N PHE A 127 16.83 2.90 -5.33
CA PHE A 127 17.77 3.21 -4.25
C PHE A 127 19.23 3.15 -4.70
N SER A 128 19.53 2.35 -5.73
CA SER A 128 20.90 2.15 -6.20
C SER A 128 21.41 3.31 -7.06
N ASN A 129 20.53 4.24 -7.46
CA ASN A 129 20.86 5.23 -8.47
C ASN A 129 20.43 6.64 -8.08
N THR A 130 21.41 7.48 -7.74
CA THR A 130 21.27 8.93 -7.89
C THR A 130 21.31 9.36 -9.37
N ASN A 131 21.50 8.42 -10.33
CA ASN A 131 21.43 8.66 -11.78
C ASN A 131 20.60 7.57 -12.50
N PHE A 132 19.34 7.87 -12.80
CA PHE A 132 18.32 7.00 -13.43
C PHE A 132 18.68 6.38 -14.82
N ASP A 133 19.76 5.62 -14.97
CA ASP A 133 20.15 5.07 -16.28
C ASP A 133 20.66 3.61 -16.26
N THR A 134 20.15 2.80 -15.34
CA THR A 134 20.27 1.34 -15.45
C THR A 134 19.11 0.82 -16.30
N LYS A 135 19.42 0.39 -17.53
CA LYS A 135 18.51 -0.26 -18.50
C LYS A 135 17.60 -1.33 -17.86
N GLU A 136 18.07 -1.99 -16.82
CA GLU A 136 17.37 -3.02 -16.05
C GLU A 136 16.21 -2.46 -15.20
N THR A 137 16.41 -1.32 -14.53
CA THR A 137 15.37 -0.62 -13.74
C THR A 137 14.25 -0.13 -14.65
N VAL A 138 14.60 0.39 -15.83
CA VAL A 138 13.63 0.82 -16.86
C VAL A 138 12.82 -0.37 -17.38
N GLU A 139 13.48 -1.50 -17.64
CA GLU A 139 12.79 -2.71 -18.10
C GLU A 139 11.87 -3.31 -17.01
N MET A 140 12.30 -3.25 -15.75
CA MET A 140 11.49 -3.67 -14.61
C MET A 140 10.26 -2.78 -14.44
N ALA A 141 10.43 -1.45 -14.46
CA ALA A 141 9.33 -0.51 -14.39
C ALA A 141 8.37 -0.68 -15.59
N ARG A 142 8.90 -0.93 -16.78
CA ARG A 142 8.12 -1.23 -18.00
C ARG A 142 7.33 -2.53 -17.84
N ASN A 143 7.92 -3.58 -17.29
CA ASN A 143 7.24 -4.84 -17.02
C ASN A 143 6.14 -4.68 -15.98
N ILE A 144 6.38 -3.94 -14.90
CA ILE A 144 5.35 -3.63 -13.88
C ILE A 144 4.23 -2.82 -14.53
N ALA A 145 4.54 -1.74 -15.25
CA ALA A 145 3.55 -0.91 -15.94
C ALA A 145 2.71 -1.72 -16.96
N HIS A 146 3.36 -2.60 -17.73
CA HIS A 146 2.68 -3.49 -18.67
C HIS A 146 1.75 -4.48 -17.96
N ARG A 147 2.19 -5.08 -16.84
CA ARG A 147 1.34 -5.94 -16.00
C ARG A 147 0.13 -5.16 -15.46
N MET A 148 0.34 -3.93 -14.99
CA MET A 148 -0.76 -3.07 -14.50
C MET A 148 -1.73 -2.67 -15.60
N SER A 149 -1.25 -2.39 -16.80
CA SER A 149 -2.10 -2.09 -17.96
C SER A 149 -2.97 -3.29 -18.34
N ARG A 150 -2.41 -4.51 -18.36
CA ARG A 150 -3.17 -5.74 -18.65
C ARG A 150 -4.23 -5.98 -17.58
N LEU A 151 -3.88 -5.86 -16.30
CA LEU A 151 -4.84 -6.03 -15.20
C LEU A 151 -5.98 -5.01 -15.26
N ARG A 152 -5.69 -3.73 -15.54
CA ARG A 152 -6.74 -2.71 -15.76
C ARG A 152 -7.66 -3.09 -16.92
N SER A 153 -7.12 -3.54 -18.05
CA SER A 153 -7.93 -3.95 -19.20
C SER A 153 -8.83 -5.15 -18.89
N MET A 154 -8.35 -6.12 -18.12
CA MET A 154 -9.13 -7.28 -17.72
C MET A 154 -10.24 -6.93 -16.72
N LEU A 155 -9.97 -6.04 -15.77
CA LEU A 155 -10.97 -5.59 -14.81
C LEU A 155 -12.10 -4.80 -15.49
N LEU A 156 -11.78 -3.93 -16.45
CA LEU A 156 -12.78 -3.20 -17.25
C LEU A 156 -13.66 -4.12 -18.11
N THR A 157 -13.15 -5.29 -18.53
CA THR A 157 -13.97 -6.26 -19.26
C THR A 157 -14.88 -7.11 -18.37
N ILE A 158 -14.57 -7.26 -17.08
CA ILE A 158 -15.36 -8.07 -16.14
C ILE A 158 -16.40 -7.21 -15.40
N PHE A 159 -16.11 -5.92 -15.21
CA PHE A 159 -16.98 -4.95 -14.55
C PHE A 159 -17.20 -3.75 -15.48
N PRO A 160 -18.15 -3.84 -16.43
CA PRO A 160 -18.51 -2.72 -17.32
C PRO A 160 -19.18 -1.55 -16.59
#